data_AF-A0A6I7LQ37-F1
#
_entry.id   AF-A0A6I7LQ37-F1
#
_cell.length_a   1.000
_cell.length_b   1.000
_cell.length_c   1.000
_cell.angle_alpha   90.00
_cell.angle_beta   90.00
_cell.angle_gamma   90.00
#
_symmetry.space_group_name_H-M   'P 1'
#
loop_
_entity.id
_entity.type
_entity.pdbx_description
1 polymer ?
#
loop_
_entity_poly.entity_id
_entity_poly.type
_entity_poly.pdbx_seq_one_letter_code
_entity_poly.pdbx_strand_id
1 'polypeptide(L)'
;MSKRLSKRFLPGAVVLSVVIALLAFAGCSQVPTQSAPSPAPHLLKRSVSAMKILGDAAHVDTVLSAAEGGAVSLVDVELFFPPDALSSDTLISIDIPDITVFENHFGTAGLQFNVPVKVVMSYRDADLSGINEPTITLAWYNDVTGEWWKIPCTLDVVNKTVTGYLNHFSAYALISD
;
A
#
# COMPACT_ATOMS: atom_id res chain seq x y z
N MET A 1 -31.98 -1.09 -57.77
CA MET A 1 -33.14 -0.27 -57.34
C MET A 1 -32.68 1.18 -57.24
N SER A 2 -33.05 2.02 -58.21
CA SER A 2 -32.56 3.40 -58.40
C SER A 2 -33.67 4.41 -58.12
N LYS A 3 -33.47 5.34 -57.18
CA LYS A 3 -34.21 6.62 -57.03
C LYS A 3 -33.28 7.63 -56.31
N ARG A 4 -32.55 8.44 -57.07
CA ARG A 4 -32.82 9.86 -57.44
C ARG A 4 -32.69 10.88 -56.30
N LEU A 5 -31.62 11.67 -56.43
CA LEU A 5 -31.34 12.95 -55.77
C LEU A 5 -32.52 13.93 -55.89
N SER A 6 -32.71 14.76 -54.86
CA SER A 6 -33.37 16.06 -54.99
C SER A 6 -32.38 17.19 -54.69
N LYS A 7 -32.18 18.02 -55.72
CA LYS A 7 -31.50 19.32 -55.63
C LYS A 7 -32.48 20.33 -55.02
N ARG A 8 -31.98 21.24 -54.18
CA ARG A 8 -32.60 22.57 -54.00
C ARG A 8 -31.53 23.65 -54.14
N PHE A 9 -31.80 24.54 -55.08
CA PHE A 9 -31.03 25.70 -55.52
C PHE A 9 -31.53 26.96 -54.78
N LEU A 10 -30.58 27.78 -54.26
CA LEU A 10 -30.46 29.27 -54.19
C LEU A 10 -31.67 30.18 -53.82
N PRO A 11 -31.52 31.49 -53.48
CA PRO A 11 -30.34 32.38 -53.54
C PRO A 11 -30.15 33.31 -52.30
N GLY A 12 -29.12 34.18 -52.35
CA GLY A 12 -29.24 35.54 -51.82
C GLY A 12 -28.25 35.96 -50.74
N ALA A 13 -27.12 36.53 -51.17
CA ALA A 13 -26.14 37.20 -50.34
C ALA A 13 -26.68 38.52 -49.76
N VAL A 14 -26.34 38.84 -48.51
CA VAL A 14 -26.10 40.21 -48.05
C VAL A 14 -24.90 40.19 -47.11
N VAL A 15 -23.85 40.88 -47.54
CA VAL A 15 -22.62 41.17 -46.80
C VAL A 15 -22.91 42.26 -45.77
N LEU A 16 -22.47 42.07 -44.52
CA LEU A 16 -22.13 43.21 -43.67
C LEU A 16 -20.90 42.90 -42.83
N SER A 17 -19.80 43.53 -43.24
CA SER A 17 -18.50 43.56 -42.57
C SER A 17 -18.63 44.22 -41.20
N VAL A 18 -18.12 43.56 -40.15
CA VAL A 18 -17.73 44.23 -38.89
C VAL A 18 -16.34 43.74 -38.52
N VAL A 19 -15.41 44.68 -38.56
CA VAL A 19 -14.04 44.65 -38.03
C VAL A 19 -14.11 44.46 -36.51
N ILE A 20 -13.16 43.74 -35.89
CA ILE A 20 -12.41 44.16 -34.67
C ILE A 20 -11.66 43.00 -34.00
N ALA A 21 -10.42 43.33 -33.61
CA ALA A 21 -9.56 42.76 -32.57
C ALA A 21 -8.79 41.46 -32.84
N LEU A 22 -7.54 41.66 -33.29
CA LEU A 22 -6.39 40.84 -32.90
C LEU A 22 -6.28 40.79 -31.36
N LEU A 23 -6.55 39.63 -30.77
CA LEU A 23 -6.12 39.29 -29.41
C LEU A 23 -5.02 38.24 -29.51
N ALA A 24 -3.80 38.66 -29.17
CA ALA A 24 -2.66 37.78 -28.99
C ALA A 24 -2.94 36.87 -27.79
N PHE A 25 -3.28 35.60 -28.05
CA PHE A 25 -3.27 34.58 -27.01
C PHE A 25 -1.80 34.21 -26.70
N ALA A 26 -1.19 34.97 -25.80
CA ALA A 26 -0.10 34.46 -24.98
C ALA A 26 -0.72 33.44 -24.00
N GLY A 27 -0.99 32.24 -24.50
CA GLY A 27 -1.37 31.10 -23.67
C GLY A 27 -0.14 30.54 -22.99
N CYS A 28 0.12 30.96 -21.76
CA CYS A 28 1.04 30.24 -20.87
C CYS A 28 0.46 28.84 -20.62
N SER A 29 1.09 27.81 -21.18
CA SER A 29 0.80 26.41 -20.85
C SER A 29 0.88 26.22 -19.35
N GLN A 30 -0.24 25.87 -18.72
CA GLN A 30 -0.24 25.31 -17.38
C GLN A 30 0.36 23.92 -17.47
N VAL A 31 1.65 23.82 -17.18
CA VAL A 31 2.32 22.56 -16.87
C VAL A 31 1.59 21.98 -15.65
N PRO A 32 1.05 20.75 -15.71
CA PRO A 32 0.54 20.13 -14.50
C PRO A 32 1.72 19.97 -13.56
N THR A 33 1.63 20.57 -12.37
CA THR A 33 2.63 20.42 -11.32
C THR A 33 2.78 18.93 -11.05
N GLN A 34 3.83 18.33 -11.60
CA GLN A 34 4.23 16.98 -11.26
C GLN A 34 4.51 17.01 -9.77
N SER A 35 3.67 16.34 -8.98
CA SER A 35 3.90 16.13 -7.56
C SER A 35 5.35 15.69 -7.42
N ALA A 36 6.16 16.45 -6.66
CA ALA A 36 7.51 16.03 -6.38
C ALA A 36 7.48 14.58 -5.89
N PRO A 37 8.42 13.70 -6.33
CA PRO A 37 8.47 12.35 -5.82
C PRO A 37 8.49 12.43 -4.30
N SER A 38 7.50 11.82 -3.65
CA SER A 38 7.51 11.66 -2.20
C SER A 38 8.84 11.00 -1.85
N PRO A 39 9.58 11.50 -0.84
CA PRO A 39 10.76 10.79 -0.39
C PRO A 39 10.40 9.33 -0.12
N ALA A 40 11.30 8.41 -0.47
CA ALA A 40 11.09 6.99 -0.25
C ALA A 40 10.81 6.78 1.25
N PRO A 41 9.75 6.05 1.61
CA PRO A 41 9.36 5.90 3.00
C PRO A 41 10.49 5.26 3.82
N HIS A 42 10.69 5.76 5.03
CA HIS A 42 11.70 5.25 5.95
C HIS A 42 11.17 4.02 6.68
N LEU A 43 11.83 2.86 6.52
CA LEU A 43 11.57 1.70 7.37
C LEU A 43 11.80 2.07 8.83
N LEU A 44 10.83 1.76 9.67
CA LEU A 44 10.93 1.98 11.10
C LEU A 44 11.99 1.05 11.69
N LYS A 45 12.86 1.58 12.54
CA LYS A 45 13.95 0.83 13.16
C LYS A 45 13.59 0.38 14.56
N ARG A 46 14.01 -0.83 14.93
CA ARG A 46 14.02 -1.29 16.33
C ARG A 46 15.13 -0.58 17.10
N SER A 47 14.89 -0.33 18.37
CA SER A 47 15.90 0.21 19.28
C SER A 47 17.00 -0.82 19.54
N VAL A 48 18.22 -0.33 19.77
CA VAL A 48 19.39 -1.18 20.07
C VAL A 48 19.16 -2.08 21.29
N SER A 49 18.41 -1.61 22.29
CA SER A 49 18.06 -2.39 23.47
C SER A 49 17.17 -3.58 23.14
N ALA A 50 16.20 -3.40 22.24
CA ALA A 50 15.30 -4.47 21.82
C ALA A 50 16.03 -5.54 21.00
N MET A 51 16.92 -5.13 20.08
CA MET A 51 17.73 -6.06 19.30
C MET A 51 18.54 -7.03 20.16
N LYS A 52 19.05 -6.57 21.31
CA LYS A 52 19.81 -7.41 22.25
C LYS A 52 18.96 -8.51 22.90
N ILE A 53 17.65 -8.30 23.02
CA ILE A 53 16.71 -9.21 23.67
C ILE A 53 16.19 -10.27 22.68
N LEU A 54 16.10 -9.95 21.38
CA LEU A 54 15.41 -10.78 20.40
C LEU A 54 16.20 -12.04 19.94
N GLY A 55 17.52 -12.11 20.16
CA GLY A 55 18.32 -13.33 19.92
C GLY A 55 18.23 -13.86 18.47
N ASP A 56 18.38 -15.19 18.30
CA ASP A 56 18.34 -15.92 17.01
C ASP A 56 16.90 -16.25 16.53
N ALA A 57 15.86 -15.88 17.28
CA ALA A 57 14.48 -16.22 16.95
C ALA A 57 13.89 -15.25 15.92
N ALA A 58 14.28 -15.44 14.65
CA ALA A 58 13.84 -14.65 13.51
C ALA A 58 12.87 -15.41 12.59
N HIS A 59 12.32 -16.54 13.05
CA HIS A 59 11.45 -17.40 12.24
C HIS A 59 10.46 -18.19 13.12
N VAL A 60 9.25 -18.40 12.63
CA VAL A 60 8.27 -19.36 13.16
C VAL A 60 7.50 -20.01 12.02
N ASP A 61 7.19 -21.29 12.20
CA ASP A 61 6.36 -22.10 11.32
C ASP A 61 5.16 -22.65 12.11
N THR A 62 3.94 -22.58 11.56
CA THR A 62 2.74 -23.14 12.19
C THR A 62 1.74 -23.60 11.15
N VAL A 63 1.25 -24.83 11.28
CA VAL A 63 0.14 -25.32 10.44
C VAL A 63 -1.16 -24.77 10.98
N LEU A 64 -1.90 -24.02 10.16
CA LEU A 64 -3.23 -23.54 10.47
C LEU A 64 -4.28 -24.34 9.70
N SER A 65 -5.41 -24.61 10.36
CA SER A 65 -6.58 -25.16 9.68
C SER A 65 -7.29 -24.08 8.87
N ALA A 66 -7.66 -24.38 7.63
CA ALA A 66 -8.48 -23.46 6.84
C ALA A 66 -9.88 -23.28 7.44
N ALA A 67 -10.47 -24.35 7.96
CA ALA A 67 -11.83 -24.33 8.49
C ALA A 67 -11.95 -23.58 9.82
N GLU A 68 -10.90 -23.64 10.66
CA GLU A 68 -10.92 -23.04 12.00
C GLU A 68 -10.22 -21.67 12.05
N GLY A 69 -9.27 -21.42 11.14
CA GLY A 69 -8.37 -20.27 11.23
C GLY A 69 -7.35 -20.44 12.37
N GLY A 70 -6.93 -19.32 12.95
CA GLY A 70 -6.01 -19.32 14.09
C GLY A 70 -5.18 -18.06 14.20
N ALA A 71 -4.13 -18.11 15.04
CA ALA A 71 -3.18 -17.02 15.18
C ALA A 71 -1.74 -17.54 15.11
N VAL A 72 -0.85 -16.72 14.56
CA VAL A 72 0.60 -16.96 14.51
C VAL A 72 1.29 -15.69 14.99
N SER A 73 2.25 -15.84 15.89
CA SER A 73 2.96 -14.71 16.49
C SER A 73 4.45 -14.93 16.41
N LEU A 74 5.18 -13.86 16.10
CA LEU A 74 6.63 -13.82 16.19
C LEU A 74 7.05 -12.45 16.68
N VAL A 75 7.75 -12.40 17.81
CA VAL A 75 8.33 -11.16 18.37
C VAL A 75 7.28 -10.06 18.58
N ASP A 76 7.17 -9.13 17.64
CA ASP A 76 6.35 -7.92 17.69
C ASP A 76 5.23 -7.92 16.66
N VAL A 77 5.04 -9.02 15.95
CA VAL A 77 3.97 -9.21 14.96
C VAL A 77 3.07 -10.39 15.34
N GLU A 78 1.77 -10.18 15.17
CA GLU A 78 0.75 -11.20 15.31
C GLU A 78 -0.21 -11.17 14.13
N LEU A 79 -0.44 -12.34 13.54
CA LEU A 79 -1.40 -12.57 12.47
C LEU A 79 -2.59 -13.34 13.03
N PHE A 80 -3.80 -12.90 12.68
CA PHE A 80 -5.05 -13.56 13.03
C PHE A 80 -5.81 -13.92 11.75
N PHE A 81 -5.90 -15.22 11.50
CA PHE A 81 -6.59 -15.82 10.38
C PHE A 81 -8.02 -16.14 10.83
N PRO A 82 -9.04 -15.49 10.27
CA PRO A 82 -10.41 -15.94 10.49
C PRO A 82 -10.64 -17.31 9.80
N PRO A 83 -11.68 -18.06 10.20
CA PRO A 83 -12.16 -19.20 9.44
C PRO A 83 -12.30 -18.88 7.95
N ASP A 84 -11.98 -19.86 7.12
CA ASP A 84 -12.06 -19.81 5.65
C ASP A 84 -11.11 -18.79 4.99
N ALA A 85 -10.24 -18.10 5.73
CA ALA A 85 -9.24 -17.19 5.14
C ALA A 85 -8.28 -17.90 4.16
N LEU A 86 -8.05 -19.18 4.40
CA LEU A 86 -7.22 -20.08 3.60
C LEU A 86 -8.12 -21.11 2.90
N SER A 87 -7.69 -21.60 1.73
CA SER A 87 -8.47 -22.59 0.96
C SER A 87 -8.24 -24.05 1.40
N SER A 88 -7.18 -24.30 2.17
CA SER A 88 -6.82 -25.59 2.75
C SER A 88 -5.92 -25.38 3.95
N ASP A 89 -5.78 -26.41 4.79
CA ASP A 89 -4.79 -26.39 5.87
C ASP A 89 -3.41 -26.07 5.31
N THR A 90 -2.73 -25.10 5.90
CA THR A 90 -1.53 -24.49 5.30
C THR A 90 -0.47 -24.26 6.37
N LEU A 91 0.79 -24.53 6.02
CA LEU A 91 1.94 -24.13 6.82
C LEU A 91 2.18 -22.62 6.63
N ILE A 92 1.99 -21.85 7.69
CA ILE A 92 2.24 -20.41 7.75
C ILE A 92 3.62 -20.18 8.33
N SER A 93 4.43 -19.35 7.67
CA SER A 93 5.70 -18.87 8.22
C SER A 93 5.68 -17.36 8.46
N ILE A 94 6.39 -16.92 9.49
CA ILE A 94 6.80 -15.53 9.65
C ILE A 94 8.32 -15.53 9.76
N ASP A 95 8.98 -14.71 8.95
CA ASP A 95 10.42 -14.53 8.93
C ASP A 95 10.77 -13.05 9.18
N ILE A 96 11.80 -12.79 9.99
CA ILE A 96 12.36 -11.46 10.24
C ILE A 96 13.74 -11.40 9.58
N PRO A 97 13.85 -10.93 8.33
CA PRO A 97 15.11 -10.98 7.57
C PRO A 97 16.17 -10.04 8.15
N ASP A 98 15.74 -8.92 8.73
CA ASP A 98 16.59 -7.93 9.37
C ASP A 98 15.97 -7.52 10.72
N ILE A 99 16.59 -7.97 11.80
CA ILE A 99 16.11 -7.70 13.16
C ILE A 99 16.19 -6.22 13.53
N THR A 100 16.91 -5.40 12.76
CA THR A 100 17.07 -3.96 13.00
C THR A 100 15.85 -3.13 12.55
N VAL A 101 14.98 -3.68 11.70
CA VAL A 101 13.82 -2.97 11.13
C VAL A 101 12.52 -3.73 11.33
N PHE A 102 11.40 -3.02 11.46
CA PHE A 102 10.08 -3.63 11.57
C PHE A 102 9.58 -4.14 10.21
N GLU A 103 10.28 -5.12 9.65
CA GLU A 103 9.94 -5.84 8.42
C GLU A 103 9.75 -7.32 8.74
N ASN A 104 8.70 -7.91 8.20
CA ASN A 104 8.39 -9.33 8.34
C ASN A 104 7.98 -9.90 6.99
N HIS A 105 8.51 -11.07 6.65
CA HIS A 105 8.13 -11.83 5.46
C HIS A 105 7.14 -12.90 5.89
N PHE A 106 5.94 -12.86 5.31
CA PHE A 106 4.92 -13.88 5.57
C PHE A 106 4.95 -14.93 4.45
N GLY A 107 5.17 -16.19 4.83
CA GLY A 107 5.35 -17.31 3.89
C GLY A 107 4.08 -17.75 3.17
N THR A 108 4.27 -18.48 2.07
CA THR A 108 3.30 -18.77 0.98
C THR A 108 3.04 -17.58 0.03
N ALA A 109 4.13 -16.90 -0.34
CA ALA A 109 4.15 -15.76 -1.26
C ALA A 109 3.18 -15.91 -2.44
N GLY A 110 2.39 -14.87 -2.70
CA GLY A 110 1.45 -14.81 -3.82
C GLY A 110 0.10 -15.49 -3.59
N LEU A 111 -0.10 -16.22 -2.48
CA LEU A 111 -1.42 -16.71 -2.11
C LEU A 111 -2.29 -15.54 -1.62
N GLN A 112 -3.46 -15.38 -2.24
CA GLN A 112 -4.48 -14.43 -1.81
C GLN A 112 -5.39 -15.07 -0.77
N PHE A 113 -5.75 -14.29 0.25
CA PHE A 113 -6.70 -14.72 1.26
C PHE A 113 -8.13 -14.61 0.74
N ASN A 114 -8.97 -15.59 1.08
CA ASN A 114 -10.40 -15.50 0.79
C ASN A 114 -11.10 -14.50 1.72
N VAL A 115 -10.58 -14.33 2.94
CA VAL A 115 -11.04 -13.40 3.96
C VAL A 115 -9.83 -12.64 4.48
N PRO A 116 -9.87 -11.30 4.59
CA PRO A 116 -8.71 -10.53 5.04
C PRO A 116 -8.18 -10.96 6.39
N VAL A 117 -6.87 -11.15 6.48
CA VAL A 117 -6.15 -11.56 7.70
C VAL A 117 -5.79 -10.32 8.50
N LYS A 118 -6.12 -10.28 9.79
CA LYS A 118 -5.76 -9.14 10.64
C LYS A 118 -4.30 -9.27 11.06
N VAL A 119 -3.53 -8.20 10.90
CA VAL A 119 -2.17 -8.09 11.45
C VAL A 119 -2.13 -7.03 12.53
N VAL A 120 -1.42 -7.32 13.61
CA VAL A 120 -1.08 -6.35 14.65
C VAL A 120 0.43 -6.33 14.79
N MET A 121 1.03 -5.15 14.63
CA MET A 121 2.46 -4.92 14.85
C MET A 121 2.65 -3.96 16.01
N SER A 122 3.41 -4.38 17.03
CA SER A 122 3.82 -3.54 18.15
C SER A 122 5.10 -2.81 17.79
N TYR A 123 5.10 -1.48 17.87
CA TYR A 123 6.33 -0.66 17.68
C TYR A 123 6.83 -0.07 19.00
N ARG A 124 6.42 -0.63 20.15
CA ARG A 124 6.84 -0.20 21.49
C ARG A 124 8.35 -0.04 21.64
N ASP A 125 9.08 -0.87 20.93
CA ASP A 125 10.54 -0.96 20.98
C ASP A 125 11.23 -0.22 19.83
N ALA A 126 10.51 0.62 19.09
CA ALA A 126 11.06 1.40 17.99
C ALA A 126 11.97 2.53 18.47
N ASP A 127 13.00 2.82 17.69
CA ASP A 127 13.74 4.07 17.79
C ASP A 127 12.93 5.16 17.05
N LEU A 128 12.29 6.03 17.83
CA LEU A 128 11.49 7.15 17.31
C LEU A 128 12.32 8.43 17.14
N SER A 129 13.64 8.37 17.28
CA SER A 129 14.52 9.53 17.13
C SER A 129 14.42 10.10 15.70
N GLY A 130 13.84 11.29 15.58
CA GLY A 130 13.62 11.94 14.29
C GLY A 130 12.43 11.39 13.49
N ILE A 131 11.62 10.50 14.08
CA ILE A 131 10.40 9.95 13.47
C ILE A 131 9.19 10.75 13.94
N ASN A 132 8.35 11.17 12.99
CA ASN A 132 7.06 11.77 13.31
C ASN A 132 6.04 10.67 13.59
N GLU A 133 5.90 10.24 14.84
CA GLU A 133 5.09 9.06 15.20
C GLU A 133 3.69 8.96 14.54
N PRO A 134 2.90 10.04 14.39
CA PRO A 134 1.61 9.99 13.70
C PRO A 134 1.65 9.61 12.22
N THR A 135 2.81 9.60 11.55
CA THR A 135 2.96 9.17 10.15
C THR A 135 3.33 7.70 10.03
N ILE A 136 3.53 6.99 11.15
CA ILE A 136 3.78 5.55 11.15
C ILE A 136 2.58 4.84 10.51
N THR A 137 2.86 4.03 9.49
CA THR A 137 1.86 3.28 8.73
C THR A 137 2.38 1.90 8.36
N LEU A 138 1.46 1.02 8.01
CA LEU A 138 1.75 -0.31 7.48
C LEU A 138 1.88 -0.25 5.95
N ALA A 139 2.84 -0.99 5.39
CA ALA A 139 3.02 -1.15 3.96
C ALA A 139 3.39 -2.59 3.60
N TRP A 140 3.15 -2.97 2.35
CA TRP A 140 3.64 -4.22 1.78
C TRP A 140 4.66 -3.94 0.68
N TYR A 141 5.58 -4.87 0.46
CA TYR A 141 6.59 -4.72 -0.58
C TYR A 141 6.06 -5.22 -1.93
N ASN A 142 6.00 -4.32 -2.91
CA ASN A 142 5.62 -4.67 -4.27
C ASN A 142 6.85 -5.09 -5.08
N ASP A 143 7.05 -6.40 -5.24
CA ASP A 143 8.17 -6.96 -6.01
C ASP A 143 8.21 -6.52 -7.49
N VAL A 144 7.07 -6.10 -8.05
CA VAL A 144 7.00 -5.63 -9.44
C VAL A 144 7.59 -4.22 -9.59
N THR A 145 7.35 -3.35 -8.61
CA THR A 145 7.86 -1.96 -8.63
C THR A 145 9.14 -1.78 -7.81
N GLY A 146 9.43 -2.70 -6.89
CA GLY A 146 10.52 -2.58 -5.92
C GLY A 146 10.24 -1.53 -4.84
N GLU A 147 8.97 -1.30 -4.49
CA GLU A 147 8.56 -0.21 -3.59
C GLU A 147 7.62 -0.68 -2.49
N TRP A 148 7.64 0.02 -1.35
CA TRP A 148 6.69 -0.16 -0.26
C TRP A 148 5.38 0.57 -0.54
N TRP A 149 4.28 -0.17 -0.61
CA TRP A 149 2.95 0.36 -0.86
C TRP A 149 2.15 0.41 0.43
N LYS A 150 1.79 1.62 0.87
CA LYS A 150 0.99 1.87 2.07
C LYS A 150 -0.37 1.17 1.98
N ILE A 151 -0.82 0.57 3.08
CA ILE A 151 -2.17 0.00 3.21
C ILE A 151 -2.94 0.69 4.34
N PRO A 152 -4.29 0.72 4.26
CA PRO A 152 -5.09 1.23 5.36
C PRO A 152 -4.80 0.49 6.66
N CYS A 153 -4.50 1.25 7.71
CA CYS A 153 -4.26 0.72 9.05
C CYS A 153 -4.78 1.69 10.13
N THR A 154 -4.91 1.19 11.34
CA THR A 154 -5.18 2.00 12.54
C THR A 154 -3.91 2.08 13.37
N LEU A 155 -3.42 3.31 13.61
CA LEU A 155 -2.31 3.59 14.52
C LEU A 155 -2.87 3.90 15.91
N ASP A 156 -2.44 3.14 16.92
CA ASP A 156 -2.70 3.43 18.32
C ASP A 156 -1.39 3.89 18.99
N VAL A 157 -1.25 5.21 19.14
CA VAL A 157 -0.06 5.84 19.74
C VAL A 157 0.06 5.63 21.25
N VAL A 158 -1.03 5.23 21.91
CA VAL A 158 -1.05 4.96 23.35
C VAL A 158 -0.53 3.55 23.62
N ASN A 159 -1.04 2.56 22.90
CA ASN A 159 -0.62 1.17 23.02
C ASN A 159 0.61 0.84 22.16
N LYS A 160 1.03 1.76 21.29
CA LYS A 160 2.13 1.64 20.33
C LYS A 160 1.94 0.44 19.40
N THR A 161 0.75 0.35 18.80
CA THR A 161 0.41 -0.71 17.83
C THR A 161 -0.09 -0.14 16.52
N VAL A 162 0.15 -0.89 15.45
CA VAL A 162 -0.41 -0.66 14.12
C VAL A 162 -1.22 -1.90 13.75
N THR A 163 -2.51 -1.70 13.46
CA THR A 163 -3.43 -2.79 13.07
C THR A 163 -3.88 -2.62 11.63
N GLY A 164 -3.73 -3.66 10.81
CA GLY A 164 -4.15 -3.67 9.41
C GLY A 164 -4.87 -4.96 9.02
N TYR A 165 -5.39 -4.99 7.79
CA TYR A 165 -6.02 -6.17 7.21
C TYR A 165 -5.35 -6.50 5.87
N LEU A 166 -4.81 -7.71 5.77
CA LEU A 166 -4.00 -8.19 4.67
C LEU A 166 -4.84 -9.04 3.73
N ASN A 167 -4.60 -8.91 2.43
CA ASN A 167 -5.32 -9.67 1.39
C ASN A 167 -4.47 -10.74 0.73
N HIS A 168 -3.16 -10.78 1.01
CA HIS A 168 -2.22 -11.76 0.47
C HIS A 168 -0.95 -11.82 1.31
N PHE A 169 -0.18 -12.89 1.13
CA PHE A 169 1.16 -13.00 1.68
C PHE A 169 2.17 -12.17 0.89
N SER A 170 3.03 -11.44 1.62
CA SER A 170 4.10 -10.58 1.11
C SER A 170 5.08 -10.27 2.25
N ALA A 171 6.10 -9.46 1.97
CA ALA A 171 6.79 -8.72 3.01
C ALA A 171 5.95 -7.53 3.44
N TYR A 172 5.83 -7.33 4.75
CA TYR A 172 5.12 -6.20 5.36
C TYR A 172 6.05 -5.48 6.33
N ALA A 173 5.95 -4.16 6.35
CA ALA A 173 6.75 -3.33 7.22
C ALA A 173 6.02 -2.14 7.80
N LEU A 174 6.51 -1.66 8.94
CA LEU A 174 6.19 -0.33 9.43
C LEU A 174 7.13 0.69 8.80
N ILE A 175 6.54 1.74 8.25
CA ILE A 175 7.25 2.85 7.63
C ILE A 175 6.78 4.18 8.21
N SER A 176 7.63 5.20 8.10
CA SER A 176 7.32 6.60 8.39
C SER A 176 7.71 7.46 7.20
N ASP A 177 7.04 8.60 7.08
CA ASP A 177 7.50 9.73 6.27
C ASP A 177 8.75 10.39 6.87
#